data_AF-A0A8F4FR94-F1
#
_entry.id   AF-A0A8F4FR94-F1
#
_cell.length_a   1.000
_cell.length_b   1.000
_cell.length_c   1.000
_cell.angle_alpha   90.00
_cell.angle_beta   90.00
_cell.angle_gamma   90.00
#
_symmetry.space_group_name_H-M   'P 1'
#
loop_
_entity.id
_entity.type
_entity.pdbx_description
1 polymer ?
#
loop_
_entity_poly.entity_id
_entity_poly.type
_entity_poly.pdbx_seq_one_letter_code
_entity_poly.pdbx_strand_id
1 'polypeptide(L)'
;MAGEQPLRIYTDGACSGNPGPGGWAWASSREHFGSGGEAATTNNKMELTAVLRAIEDNPGRPLTLVMDSTYVKDGLQKWSVNWIRNGWRTKAGEPVKNREIWEPLVAARRTAGRADLRVGQGPLR
;
A
#
# COMPACT_ATOMS: atom_id res chain seq x y z
N MET A 1 14.68 3.21 -26.42
CA MET A 1 14.23 4.17 -25.39
C MET A 1 14.87 3.78 -24.08
N ALA A 2 15.65 4.65 -23.45
CA ALA A 2 16.23 4.35 -22.14
C ALA A 2 15.08 4.06 -21.16
N GLY A 3 15.09 2.87 -20.54
CA GLY A 3 14.03 2.47 -19.61
C GLY A 3 13.88 3.51 -18.51
N GLU A 4 12.67 4.07 -18.37
CA GLU A 4 12.39 5.09 -17.36
C GLU A 4 12.67 4.49 -15.98
N GLN A 5 13.58 5.11 -15.22
CA GLN A 5 13.90 4.68 -13.86
C GLN A 5 12.62 4.73 -13.01
N PRO A 6 12.32 3.69 -12.19
CA PRO A 6 11.13 3.68 -11.37
C PRO A 6 11.06 4.90 -10.43
N LEU A 7 9.88 5.54 -10.36
CA LEU A 7 9.65 6.62 -9.39
C LEU A 7 9.61 6.01 -7.99
N ARG A 8 10.50 6.46 -7.10
CA ARG A 8 10.49 6.03 -5.71
C ARG A 8 9.39 6.77 -4.96
N ILE A 9 8.53 6.04 -4.28
CA ILE A 9 7.46 6.58 -3.44
C ILE A 9 7.59 5.97 -2.05
N TYR A 10 7.60 6.83 -1.04
CA TYR A 10 7.56 6.48 0.38
C TYR A 10 6.13 6.57 0.86
N THR A 11 5.68 5.61 1.65
CA THR A 11 4.30 5.55 2.16
C THR A 11 4.30 5.29 3.65
N ASP A 12 3.43 5.96 4.39
CA ASP A 12 3.27 5.78 5.83
C ASP A 12 1.81 6.02 6.25
N GLY A 13 1.40 5.42 7.37
CA GLY A 13 0.08 5.58 7.95
C GLY A 13 0.08 5.33 9.45
N ALA A 14 -0.56 6.22 10.21
CA ALA A 14 -0.55 6.17 11.66
C ALA A 14 -1.89 6.61 12.25
N CYS A 15 -2.18 6.16 13.47
CA CYS A 15 -3.32 6.59 14.27
C CYS A 15 -2.91 7.00 15.68
N SER A 16 -3.62 7.98 16.22
CA SER A 16 -3.59 8.33 17.64
C SER A 16 -4.62 7.47 18.37
N GLY A 17 -4.18 6.30 18.86
CA GLY A 17 -5.06 5.23 19.36
C GLY A 17 -5.49 4.28 18.23
N ASN A 18 -5.72 3.00 18.54
CA ASN A 18 -6.00 1.98 17.52
C ASN A 18 -7.15 1.04 17.96
N PRO A 19 -8.41 1.31 17.57
CA PRO A 19 -8.83 2.37 16.63
C PRO A 19 -8.79 3.79 17.21
N GLY A 20 -8.69 4.78 16.33
CA GLY A 20 -8.65 6.21 16.69
C GLY A 20 -8.53 7.11 15.45
N PRO A 21 -8.40 8.45 15.62
CA PRO A 21 -8.09 9.35 14.52
C PRO A 21 -6.76 8.99 13.88
N GLY A 22 -6.71 8.92 12.56
CA GLY A 22 -5.53 8.52 11.82
C GLY A 22 -5.37 9.21 10.48
N GLY A 23 -4.15 9.13 9.96
CA GLY A 23 -3.78 9.72 8.69
C GLY A 23 -2.86 8.81 7.90
N TRP A 24 -2.85 9.03 6.58
CA TRP A 24 -1.99 8.36 5.62
C TRP A 24 -1.27 9.41 4.78
N ALA A 25 -0.08 9.08 4.32
CA ALA A 25 0.68 9.93 3.42
C ALA A 25 1.53 9.10 2.46
N TRP A 26 1.78 9.66 1.28
CA TRP A 26 2.82 9.20 0.38
C TRP A 26 3.61 10.39 -0.15
N ALA A 27 4.90 10.18 -0.38
CA ALA A 27 5.77 11.19 -0.99
C ALA A 27 6.68 10.53 -2.02
N SER A 28 6.77 11.10 -3.21
CA SER A 28 7.69 10.65 -4.26
C SER A 28 9.05 11.33 -4.16
N SER A 29 10.05 10.78 -4.84
CA SER A 29 11.36 11.41 -4.99
C SER A 29 11.37 12.65 -5.92
N ARG A 30 10.21 13.21 -6.31
CA ARG A 30 10.07 14.33 -7.26
C ARG A 30 9.12 15.44 -6.78
N GLU A 31 9.23 15.87 -5.53
CA GLU A 31 8.41 16.95 -4.93
C GLU A 31 6.89 16.79 -5.16
N HIS A 32 6.42 15.57 -5.33
CA HIS A 32 5.01 15.23 -5.49
C HIS A 32 4.62 14.28 -4.36
N PHE A 33 3.55 14.62 -3.65
CA PHE A 33 3.08 13.92 -2.45
C PHE A 33 1.56 14.01 -2.34
N GLY A 34 0.97 13.13 -1.53
CA GLY A 34 -0.45 13.11 -1.21
C GLY A 34 -0.68 12.65 0.23
N SER A 35 -1.75 13.13 0.85
CA SER A 35 -2.11 12.74 2.22
C SER A 35 -3.61 12.87 2.47
N GLY A 36 -4.07 12.25 3.54
CA GLY A 36 -5.45 12.32 4.01
C GLY A 36 -5.60 11.68 5.38
N GLY A 37 -6.83 11.61 5.88
CA GLY A 37 -7.10 11.00 7.18
C GLY A 37 -8.57 10.77 7.46
N GLU A 38 -8.82 10.02 8.53
CA GLU A 38 -10.14 9.63 8.99
C GLU A 38 -10.22 9.75 10.52
N ALA A 39 -11.35 10.24 11.03
CA ALA A 39 -11.54 10.44 12.47
C ALA A 39 -11.63 9.12 13.27
N ALA A 40 -11.99 8.01 12.62
CA ALA A 40 -12.12 6.69 13.24
C ALA A 40 -11.59 5.59 12.31
N THR A 41 -10.30 5.26 12.47
CA THR A 41 -9.62 4.28 11.62
C THR A 41 -8.62 3.45 12.43
N THR A 42 -7.74 2.70 11.75
CA THR A 42 -6.70 1.86 12.36
C THR A 42 -5.39 2.04 11.62
N ASN A 43 -4.26 1.76 12.27
CA ASN A 43 -2.92 1.86 11.63
C ASN A 43 -2.88 1.07 10.31
N ASN A 44 -3.33 -0.19 10.32
CA ASN A 44 -3.33 -1.03 9.14
C ASN A 44 -4.17 -0.44 7.99
N LYS A 45 -5.31 0.20 8.28
CA LYS A 45 -6.10 0.86 7.23
C LYS A 45 -5.34 2.05 6.65
N MET A 46 -4.71 2.87 7.47
CA MET A 46 -3.95 4.03 7.01
C MET A 46 -2.71 3.62 6.19
N GLU A 47 -1.96 2.61 6.63
CA GLU A 47 -0.84 2.07 5.87
C GLU A 47 -1.29 1.52 4.51
N LEU A 48 -2.40 0.78 4.45
CA LEU A 48 -2.96 0.26 3.19
C LEU A 48 -3.42 1.38 2.27
N THR A 49 -4.10 2.39 2.81
CA THR A 49 -4.59 3.53 2.04
C THR A 49 -3.43 4.34 1.44
N ALA A 50 -2.35 4.56 2.20
CA ALA A 50 -1.16 5.24 1.69
C ALA A 50 -0.61 4.58 0.42
N VAL A 51 -0.52 3.26 0.43
CA VAL A 51 -0.01 2.47 -0.71
C VAL A 51 -0.99 2.47 -1.88
N LEU A 52 -2.29 2.35 -1.61
CA LEU A 52 -3.31 2.42 -2.66
C LEU A 52 -3.26 3.78 -3.38
N ARG A 53 -3.28 4.87 -2.63
CA ARG A 53 -3.24 6.23 -3.17
C ARG A 53 -1.95 6.52 -3.93
N ALA A 54 -0.80 6.08 -3.41
CA ALA A 54 0.46 6.19 -4.13
C ALA A 54 0.42 5.56 -5.54
N ILE A 55 -0.24 4.42 -5.71
CA ILE A 55 -0.38 3.74 -7.00
C ILE A 55 -1.40 4.46 -7.88
N GLU A 56 -2.56 4.83 -7.34
CA GLU A 56 -3.64 5.50 -8.08
C GLU A 56 -3.21 6.88 -8.61
N ASP A 57 -2.45 7.64 -7.81
CA ASP A 57 -2.02 9.00 -8.14
C ASP A 57 -0.84 9.03 -9.12
N ASN A 58 -0.19 7.89 -9.39
CA ASN A 58 0.98 7.80 -10.27
C ASN A 58 0.82 6.72 -11.37
N PRO A 59 -0.21 6.82 -12.23
CA PRO A 59 -0.49 5.80 -13.25
C PRO A 59 0.52 5.83 -14.40
N GLY A 60 0.62 4.72 -15.13
CA GLY A 60 1.34 4.65 -16.41
C GLY A 60 2.87 4.66 -16.32
N ARG A 61 3.45 4.47 -15.13
CA ARG A 61 4.91 4.42 -14.92
C ARG A 61 5.35 3.33 -13.94
N PRO A 62 6.59 2.84 -14.03
CA PRO A 62 7.14 1.95 -13.01
C PRO A 62 7.32 2.69 -11.68
N LEU A 63 6.89 2.06 -10.59
CA LEU A 63 7.00 2.59 -9.22
C LEU A 63 7.88 1.70 -8.35
N THR A 64 8.61 2.32 -7.42
CA THR A 64 9.28 1.66 -6.29
C THR A 64 8.67 2.16 -4.99
N LEU A 65 7.77 1.37 -4.41
CA LEU A 65 7.12 1.69 -3.14
C LEU A 65 8.02 1.28 -1.97
N VAL A 66 8.24 2.21 -1.04
CA VAL A 66 9.05 2.07 0.17
C VAL A 66 8.15 2.27 1.37
N MET A 67 8.11 1.27 2.26
CA MET A 67 7.29 1.24 3.47
C MET A 67 8.00 0.39 4.53
N ASP A 68 7.67 0.61 5.80
CA ASP A 68 8.14 -0.18 6.93
C ASP A 68 7.13 -1.25 7.39
N SER A 69 5.86 -1.15 6.96
CA SER A 69 4.81 -2.13 7.28
C SER A 69 5.08 -3.51 6.69
N THR A 70 5.37 -4.48 7.57
CA THR A 70 5.44 -5.89 7.20
C THR A 70 4.06 -6.43 6.82
N TYR A 71 2.99 -5.90 7.42
CA TYR A 71 1.61 -6.31 7.11
C TYR A 71 1.26 -6.01 5.66
N VAL A 72 1.53 -4.79 5.18
CA VAL A 72 1.23 -4.41 3.80
C VAL A 72 2.15 -5.16 2.82
N LYS A 73 3.45 -5.25 3.14
CA LYS A 73 4.42 -6.01 2.34
C LYS A 73 3.99 -7.45 2.12
N ASP A 74 3.78 -8.20 3.21
CA ASP A 74 3.50 -9.63 3.12
C ASP A 74 2.09 -9.88 2.56
N GLY A 75 1.13 -9.00 2.83
CA GLY A 75 -0.17 -9.05 2.18
C GLY A 75 -0.08 -8.91 0.67
N LEU A 76 0.68 -7.93 0.17
CA LEU A 76 0.91 -7.76 -1.26
C LEU A 76 1.73 -8.89 -1.89
N GLN A 77 2.82 -9.33 -1.25
CA GLN A 77 3.77 -10.27 -1.85
C GLN A 77 3.40 -11.74 -1.67
N LYS A 78 2.77 -12.10 -0.54
CA LYS A 78 2.60 -13.50 -0.12
C LYS A 78 1.14 -13.89 0.02
N TRP A 79 0.32 -13.09 0.71
CA TRP A 79 -1.02 -13.53 1.12
C TRP A 79 -2.10 -13.28 0.08
N SER A 80 -2.05 -12.15 -0.64
CA SER A 80 -3.08 -11.75 -1.61
C SER A 80 -3.33 -12.79 -2.70
N VAL A 81 -2.30 -13.51 -3.15
CA VAL A 81 -2.43 -14.60 -4.12
C VAL A 81 -3.39 -15.69 -3.62
N ASN A 82 -3.22 -16.10 -2.36
CA ASN A 82 -4.08 -17.11 -1.74
C ASN A 82 -5.48 -16.55 -1.42
N TRP A 83 -5.57 -15.30 -0.98
CA TRP A 83 -6.86 -14.66 -0.73
C TRP A 83 -7.71 -14.60 -2.01
N ILE A 84 -7.14 -14.16 -3.13
CA ILE A 84 -7.84 -14.12 -4.42
C ILE A 84 -8.30 -15.51 -4.83
N ARG A 85 -7.42 -16.52 -4.72
CA ARG A 85 -7.76 -17.92 -5.04
C ARG A 85 -8.90 -18.45 -4.18
N ASN A 86 -8.96 -18.04 -2.92
CA ASN A 86 -9.95 -18.49 -1.95
C ASN A 86 -11.17 -17.55 -1.84
N GLY A 87 -11.40 -16.67 -2.82
CA GLY A 87 -12.56 -15.77 -2.82
C GLY A 87 -12.55 -14.75 -1.67
N TRP A 88 -11.37 -14.20 -1.35
CA TRP A 88 -11.10 -13.26 -0.26
C TRP A 88 -11.41 -13.79 1.14
N ARG A 89 -11.06 -15.05 1.36
CA ARG A 89 -11.12 -15.71 2.66
C ARG A 89 -9.73 -16.13 3.14
N THR A 90 -9.55 -16.09 4.45
CA THR A 90 -8.35 -16.57 5.14
C THR A 90 -8.30 -18.11 5.14
N LYS A 91 -7.18 -18.70 5.58
CA LYS A 91 -7.06 -20.16 5.74
C LYS A 91 -8.11 -20.74 6.71
N ALA A 92 -8.57 -19.94 7.67
CA ALA A 92 -9.61 -20.31 8.62
C ALA A 92 -11.03 -20.20 8.04
N GLY A 93 -11.20 -19.79 6.78
CA GLY A 93 -12.51 -19.60 6.15
C GLY A 93 -13.15 -18.23 6.40
N GLU A 94 -12.57 -17.45 7.32
CA GLU A 94 -13.04 -16.10 7.66
C GLU A 94 -12.80 -15.08 6.53
N PRO A 95 -13.65 -14.05 6.37
CA PRO A 95 -13.38 -12.94 5.48
C PRO A 95 -12.01 -12.28 5.77
N VAL A 96 -11.28 -11.90 4.72
CA VAL A 96 -10.03 -11.14 4.88
C VAL A 96 -10.36 -9.77 5.50
N LYS A 97 -9.62 -9.38 6.55
CA LYS A 97 -9.75 -8.05 7.14
C LYS A 97 -9.27 -6.97 6.17
N ASN A 98 -9.94 -5.82 6.18
CA ASN A 98 -9.67 -4.70 5.28
C ASN A 98 -9.80 -5.06 3.79
N ARG A 99 -10.64 -6.06 3.46
CA ARG A 99 -10.88 -6.53 2.09
C ARG A 99 -11.26 -5.39 1.16
N GLU A 100 -12.02 -4.43 1.66
CA GLU A 100 -12.46 -3.22 0.97
C GLU A 100 -11.30 -2.34 0.47
N ILE A 101 -10.12 -2.40 1.10
CA ILE A 101 -8.91 -1.70 0.67
C ILE A 101 -7.98 -2.64 -0.10
N TRP A 102 -7.89 -3.91 0.32
CA TRP A 102 -7.04 -4.90 -0.33
C TRP A 102 -7.45 -5.19 -1.77
N GLU A 103 -8.74 -5.31 -2.04
CA GLU A 103 -9.25 -5.56 -3.39
C GLU A 103 -8.80 -4.50 -4.40
N PRO A 104 -9.09 -3.19 -4.21
CA PRO A 104 -8.64 -2.16 -5.12
C PRO A 104 -7.11 -2.05 -5.14
N LEU A 105 -6.42 -2.23 -4.00
CA LEU A 105 -4.96 -2.18 -3.95
C LEU A 105 -4.31 -3.28 -4.82
N VAL A 106 -4.81 -4.51 -4.73
CA VAL A 106 -4.31 -5.62 -5.54
C VAL A 106 -4.65 -5.43 -7.01
N ALA A 107 -5.83 -4.89 -7.33
CA ALA A 107 -6.22 -4.56 -8.70
C ALA A 107 -5.30 -3.46 -9.28
N ALA A 108 -5.10 -2.35 -8.55
CA ALA A 108 -4.24 -1.25 -8.94
C ALA A 108 -2.79 -1.73 -9.17
N ARG A 109 -2.26 -2.56 -8.26
CA ARG A 109 -0.93 -3.15 -8.41
C ARG A 109 -0.79 -4.02 -9.67
N ARG A 110 -1.84 -4.75 -10.07
CA ARG A 110 -1.81 -5.58 -11.29
C ARG A 110 -1.76 -4.72 -12.56
N THR A 111 -2.45 -3.59 -12.54
CA THR A 111 -2.50 -2.64 -13.67
C THR A 111 -1.23 -1.79 -13.75
N ALA A 112 -0.63 -1.44 -12.61
CA ALA A 112 0.65 -0.74 -12.55
C ALA A 112 1.78 -1.66 -13.03
N GLY A 113 2.18 -1.51 -14.30
CA GLY A 113 3.16 -2.36 -14.99
C GLY A 113 4.38 -2.67 -14.14
N ARG A 114 4.58 -3.96 -13.81
CA ARG A 114 5.65 -4.54 -12.97
C ARG A 114 6.23 -3.54 -11.95
N ALA A 115 5.38 -3.05 -11.04
CA ALA A 115 5.81 -2.27 -9.88
C ALA A 115 6.81 -3.08 -9.06
N ASP A 116 8.04 -2.60 -8.98
CA ASP A 116 9.10 -3.19 -8.17
C ASP A 116 8.82 -2.77 -6.72
N LEU A 117 8.06 -3.59 -5.98
CA LEU A 117 7.89 -3.41 -4.54
C LEU A 117 9.21 -3.75 -3.82
N ARG A 118 10.10 -2.77 -3.73
CA ARG A 118 11.36 -2.90 -2.96
C ARG A 118 11.13 -2.41 -1.55
N VAL A 119 10.86 -3.35 -0.65
CA VAL A 119 10.81 -3.07 0.79
C VAL A 119 12.22 -3.04 1.34
N GLY A 120 12.77 -1.83 1.46
CA GLY A 120 13.97 -1.58 2.24
C GLY A 120 13.58 -1.01 3.60
N GLN A 121 14.04 -1.63 4.68
CA GLN A 121 14.26 -0.92 5.94
C GLN A 121 15.44 0.04 5.71
N GLY A 122 15.13 1.29 5.37
CA GLY A 122 16.03 2.42 5.59
C GLY A 122 15.35 3.30 6.62
N PRO A 123 16.08 3.92 7.56
CA PRO A 123 15.44 4.85 8.49
C PRO A 123 14.77 5.96 7.68
N LEU A 124 13.48 6.20 7.93
CA LEU A 124 12.85 7.50 7.66
C LEU A 124 13.48 8.49 8.66
N ARG A 125 14.75 8.87 8.44
CA ARG A 125 15.46 9.87 9.23
C ARG A 125 15.56 11.16 8.43
#